data_AF-A0A1S3T5Z0-F1
#
_entry.id   AF-A0A1S3T5Z0-F1
#
_cell.length_a   1.000
_cell.length_b   1.000
_cell.length_c   1.000
_cell.angle_alpha   90.00
_cell.angle_beta   90.00
_cell.angle_gamma   90.00
#
_symmetry.space_group_name_H-M   'P 1'
#
loop_
_entity.id
_entity.type
_entity.pdbx_description
1 polymer ?
#
loop_
_entity_poly.entity_id
_entity_poly.type
_entity_poly.pdbx_seq_one_letter_code
_entity_poly.pdbx_strand_id
1 'polypeptide(L)'
;CISRTVSSPNQHLLRVDDVVSCCLDLSAPSISFRINGQPVQGMFENFNSDGLFFPVASFSAGVKVRFLLGGRQGEFKFLPPPGYAPCFEAVLPREKLRVEHSQEYKEDHSETRDLLGPTITLSQAAFTPTPVDTSQVVLPPHLERIREKLAENIHELWVMNKIDLGWTYGAVRDDNKRQHPCLVEFSKLPEQERSYNLQMSLETLKTLLALGCHVGLADEHAVEKVKNLKLSATYELSSGYKPAPMDLGHIKLASTQEAMVDKLAENAHNVWARDRIRQGWTYGIQQVCHPK
;
A
#
# COMPACT_ATOMS: atom_id res chain seq x y z
N CYS A 1 -30.60 24.06 8.55
CA CYS A 1 -30.23 24.16 7.13
C CYS A 1 -31.27 25.03 6.42
N ILE A 2 -30.87 26.10 5.74
CA ILE A 2 -31.79 26.96 4.98
C ILE A 2 -31.83 26.40 3.56
N SER A 3 -33.01 25.97 3.11
CA SER A 3 -33.19 25.51 1.73
C SER A 3 -32.93 26.68 0.76
N ARG A 4 -32.03 26.49 -0.20
CA ARG A 4 -31.76 27.44 -1.28
C ARG A 4 -32.00 26.75 -2.61
N THR A 5 -32.75 27.40 -3.48
CA THR A 5 -32.94 26.93 -4.85
C THR A 5 -31.63 27.07 -5.61
N VAL A 6 -31.22 26.00 -6.29
CA VAL A 6 -30.05 25.97 -7.18
C VAL A 6 -30.51 26.11 -8.63
N SER A 7 -29.70 26.75 -9.46
CA SER A 7 -29.96 26.89 -10.90
C SER A 7 -29.30 25.75 -11.66
N SER A 8 -29.95 25.22 -12.70
CA SER A 8 -29.33 24.32 -13.67
C SER A 8 -30.02 24.50 -15.02
N PRO A 9 -29.33 24.22 -16.14
CA PRO A 9 -30.01 24.17 -17.43
C PRO A 9 -31.12 23.11 -17.39
N ASN A 10 -32.28 23.40 -17.97
CA ASN A 10 -33.45 22.50 -18.02
C ASN A 10 -33.89 22.00 -16.62
N GLN A 11 -34.05 22.90 -15.65
CA GLN A 11 -34.45 22.52 -14.28
C GLN A 11 -35.77 21.72 -14.24
N HIS A 12 -35.74 20.53 -13.62
CA HIS A 12 -36.91 19.68 -13.38
C HIS A 12 -36.68 18.79 -12.14
N LEU A 13 -37.76 18.21 -11.61
CA LEU A 13 -37.68 17.13 -10.62
C LEU A 13 -37.17 15.84 -11.29
N LEU A 14 -36.48 14.99 -10.53
CA LEU A 14 -35.93 13.72 -11.03
C LEU A 14 -37.01 12.85 -11.71
N ARG A 15 -36.72 12.41 -12.93
CA ARG A 15 -37.57 11.56 -13.77
C ARG A 15 -36.87 10.24 -14.07
N VAL A 16 -37.62 9.35 -14.72
CA VAL A 16 -37.07 8.09 -15.25
C VAL A 16 -35.93 8.41 -16.22
N ASP A 17 -34.87 7.61 -16.14
CA ASP A 17 -33.64 7.69 -16.94
C ASP A 17 -32.70 8.88 -16.67
N ASP A 18 -33.03 9.77 -15.74
CA ASP A 18 -32.09 10.80 -15.28
C ASP A 18 -30.87 10.18 -14.60
N VAL A 19 -29.71 10.80 -14.85
CA VAL A 19 -28.45 10.45 -14.22
C VAL A 19 -28.01 11.61 -13.34
N VAL A 20 -27.88 11.35 -12.05
CA VAL A 20 -27.31 12.28 -11.08
C VAL A 20 -25.86 11.89 -10.82
N SER A 21 -24.93 12.79 -11.11
CA SER A 21 -23.52 12.64 -10.75
C SER A 21 -23.23 13.44 -9.48
N CYS A 22 -22.55 12.82 -8.52
CA CYS A 22 -22.10 13.45 -7.27
C CYS A 22 -20.58 13.48 -7.26
N CYS A 23 -19.99 14.66 -7.08
CA CYS A 23 -18.55 14.87 -7.08
C CYS A 23 -18.15 15.41 -5.70
N LEU A 24 -17.25 14.70 -4.99
CA LEU A 24 -16.72 15.07 -3.69
C LEU A 24 -15.23 15.43 -3.83
N ASP A 25 -14.85 16.61 -3.35
CA ASP A 25 -13.46 17.04 -3.21
C ASP A 25 -13.17 17.25 -1.72
N LEU A 26 -12.15 16.57 -1.21
CA LEU A 26 -11.69 16.69 0.18
C LEU A 26 -10.44 17.56 0.35
N SER A 27 -9.79 17.95 -0.76
CA SER A 27 -8.66 18.89 -0.75
C SER A 27 -9.16 20.33 -0.56
N ALA A 28 -10.24 20.68 -1.24
CA ALA A 28 -11.07 21.83 -0.95
C ALA A 28 -12.48 21.30 -0.63
N PRO A 29 -12.81 21.07 0.67
CA PRO A 29 -14.03 20.39 1.12
C PRO A 29 -15.28 20.92 0.42
N SER A 30 -15.65 20.27 -0.68
CA SER A 30 -16.75 20.68 -1.56
C SER A 30 -17.48 19.49 -2.18
N ILE A 31 -18.79 19.65 -2.35
CA ILE A 31 -19.65 18.67 -3.03
C ILE A 31 -20.41 19.37 -4.13
N SER A 32 -20.25 18.90 -5.36
CA SER A 32 -20.97 19.40 -6.53
C SER A 32 -21.81 18.31 -7.19
N PHE A 33 -22.86 18.74 -7.88
CA PHE A 33 -23.81 17.84 -8.54
C PHE A 33 -23.95 18.16 -10.02
N ARG A 34 -24.25 17.12 -10.80
CA ARG A 34 -24.64 17.24 -12.20
C ARG A 34 -25.89 16.41 -12.46
N ILE A 35 -26.76 16.92 -13.33
CA ILE A 35 -27.92 16.16 -13.83
C ILE A 35 -27.73 15.99 -15.33
N ASN A 36 -27.71 14.75 -15.79
CA ASN A 36 -27.49 14.39 -17.20
C ASN A 36 -26.23 15.06 -17.80
N GLY A 37 -25.15 15.09 -17.01
CA GLY A 37 -23.86 15.70 -17.37
C GLY A 37 -23.79 17.22 -17.20
N GLN A 38 -24.94 17.91 -17.04
CA GLN A 38 -25.00 19.36 -16.91
C GLN A 38 -24.74 19.81 -15.45
N PRO A 39 -23.89 20.83 -15.23
CA PRO A 39 -23.55 21.29 -13.90
C PRO A 39 -24.73 21.98 -13.22
N VAL A 40 -24.98 21.62 -11.96
CA VAL A 40 -25.87 22.36 -11.07
C VAL A 40 -25.10 23.53 -10.47
N GLN A 41 -25.64 24.74 -10.59
CA GLN A 41 -25.08 25.97 -10.04
C GLN A 41 -25.38 26.05 -8.54
N GLY A 42 -24.60 25.27 -7.79
CA GLY A 42 -24.65 25.17 -6.34
C GLY A 42 -23.74 24.03 -5.87
N MET A 43 -22.98 24.29 -4.82
CA MET A 43 -22.14 23.30 -4.16
C MET A 43 -22.26 23.45 -2.65
N PHE A 44 -22.03 22.36 -1.93
CA PHE A 44 -21.78 22.42 -0.50
C PHE A 44 -20.29 22.66 -0.29
N GLU A 45 -19.93 23.57 0.61
CA GLU A 45 -18.54 23.88 0.96
C GLU A 45 -18.42 23.97 2.48
N ASN A 46 -17.18 23.89 2.99
CA ASN A 46 -16.85 24.08 4.41
C ASN A 46 -17.57 23.10 5.35
N PHE A 47 -17.77 21.85 4.91
CA PHE A 47 -18.28 20.79 5.77
C PHE A 47 -17.13 20.13 6.56
N ASN A 48 -17.51 19.44 7.64
CA ASN A 48 -16.57 18.70 8.47
C ASN A 48 -16.03 17.46 7.73
N SER A 49 -14.71 17.28 7.71
CA SER A 49 -14.00 16.13 7.14
C SER A 49 -13.41 15.15 8.19
N ASP A 50 -13.85 15.21 9.45
CA ASP A 50 -13.34 14.39 10.56
C ASP A 50 -13.65 12.88 10.42
N GLY A 51 -14.47 12.47 9.45
CA GLY A 51 -14.92 11.09 9.26
C GLY A 51 -14.98 10.63 7.81
N LEU A 52 -15.40 9.38 7.63
CA LEU A 52 -15.58 8.78 6.30
C LEU A 52 -16.89 9.27 5.65
N PHE A 53 -16.86 9.39 4.32
CA PHE A 53 -18.02 9.68 3.49
C PHE A 53 -18.48 8.43 2.76
N PHE A 54 -19.80 8.29 2.60
CA PHE A 54 -20.42 7.16 1.93
C PHE A 54 -21.35 7.64 0.82
N PRO A 55 -21.39 6.95 -0.34
CA PRO A 55 -22.43 7.17 -1.33
C PRO A 55 -23.80 6.77 -0.75
N VAL A 56 -24.73 7.73 -0.68
CA VAL A 56 -26.08 7.51 -0.12
C VAL A 56 -27.14 7.88 -1.14
N ALA A 57 -28.17 7.03 -1.25
CA ALA A 57 -29.41 7.34 -1.94
C ALA A 57 -30.59 7.13 -0.99
N SER A 58 -31.51 8.09 -0.96
CA SER A 58 -32.75 8.02 -0.19
C SER A 58 -33.93 8.07 -1.15
N PHE A 59 -34.90 7.18 -0.98
CA PHE A 59 -36.06 7.07 -1.86
C PHE A 59 -37.28 6.52 -1.11
N SER A 60 -38.47 6.91 -1.57
CA SER A 60 -39.74 6.44 -1.02
C SER A 60 -40.17 5.10 -1.64
N ALA A 61 -41.20 4.48 -1.05
CA ALA A 61 -41.78 3.24 -1.57
C ALA A 61 -42.19 3.38 -3.05
N GLY A 62 -41.90 2.33 -3.84
CA GLY A 62 -42.22 2.29 -5.27
C GLY A 62 -41.15 2.90 -6.19
N VAL A 63 -40.11 3.54 -5.64
CA VAL A 63 -39.01 4.10 -6.42
C VAL A 63 -37.94 3.03 -6.67
N LYS A 64 -37.36 3.01 -7.87
CA LYS A 64 -36.22 2.17 -8.24
C LYS A 64 -35.03 3.03 -8.60
N VAL A 65 -33.88 2.77 -7.98
CA VAL A 65 -32.61 3.48 -8.24
C VAL A 65 -31.55 2.45 -8.62
N ARG A 66 -30.58 2.86 -9.44
CA ARG A 66 -29.38 2.06 -9.76
C ARG A 66 -28.14 2.89 -9.46
N PHE A 67 -27.18 2.29 -8.75
CA PHE A 67 -25.87 2.89 -8.56
C PHE A 67 -24.98 2.61 -9.78
N LEU A 68 -24.22 3.62 -10.20
CA LEU A 68 -23.15 3.50 -11.18
C LEU A 68 -21.87 3.94 -10.44
N LEU A 69 -21.07 2.97 -9.98
CA LEU A 69 -19.85 3.28 -9.19
C LEU A 69 -18.58 3.26 -10.04
N GLY A 70 -18.69 2.90 -11.32
CA GLY A 70 -17.60 2.77 -12.29
C GLY A 70 -17.05 1.35 -12.44
N GLY A 71 -16.13 1.17 -13.38
CA GLY A 71 -15.50 -0.13 -13.65
C GLY A 71 -16.52 -1.20 -14.03
N ARG A 72 -16.41 -2.39 -13.43
CA ARG A 72 -17.41 -3.47 -13.61
C ARG A 72 -18.70 -3.25 -12.81
N GLN A 73 -18.78 -2.20 -12.01
CA GLN A 73 -19.85 -1.93 -11.04
C GLN A 73 -20.82 -0.85 -11.54
N GLY A 74 -20.89 -0.70 -12.87
CA GLY A 74 -21.76 0.24 -13.57
C GLY A 74 -20.97 1.15 -14.48
N GLU A 75 -21.23 1.05 -15.78
CA GLU A 75 -20.66 1.94 -16.79
C GLU A 75 -21.26 3.33 -16.68
N PHE A 76 -20.42 4.35 -16.73
CA PHE A 76 -20.87 5.73 -16.69
C PHE A 76 -21.48 6.15 -18.02
N LYS A 77 -22.73 6.63 -17.96
CA LYS A 77 -23.36 7.34 -19.09
C LYS A 77 -22.71 8.70 -19.37
N PHE A 78 -22.12 9.32 -18.34
CA PHE A 78 -21.40 10.59 -18.40
C PHE A 78 -20.08 10.44 -17.67
N LEU A 79 -18.97 10.78 -18.32
CA LEU A 79 -17.64 10.62 -17.74
C LEU A 79 -17.44 11.54 -16.52
N PRO A 80 -16.66 11.10 -15.51
CA PRO A 80 -16.23 11.96 -14.43
C PRO A 80 -15.49 13.20 -14.98
N PRO A 81 -15.63 14.38 -14.35
CA PRO A 81 -14.80 15.52 -14.69
C PRO A 81 -13.31 15.22 -14.47
N PRO A 82 -12.39 15.92 -15.15
CA PRO A 82 -10.96 15.78 -14.91
C PRO A 82 -10.62 15.95 -13.42
N GLY A 83 -9.76 15.08 -12.89
CA GLY A 83 -9.37 15.07 -11.48
C GLY A 83 -10.26 14.24 -10.55
N TYR A 84 -11.40 13.71 -11.02
CA TYR A 84 -12.26 12.83 -10.23
C TYR A 84 -12.03 11.35 -10.58
N ALA A 85 -11.87 10.54 -9.54
CA ALA A 85 -11.82 9.08 -9.65
C ALA A 85 -13.20 8.45 -9.40
N PRO A 86 -13.52 7.34 -10.06
CA PRO A 86 -14.74 6.58 -9.79
C PRO A 86 -14.73 5.93 -8.40
N CYS A 87 -15.88 5.87 -7.72
CA CYS A 87 -15.98 5.34 -6.35
C CYS A 87 -15.55 3.87 -6.21
N PHE A 88 -15.64 3.04 -7.26
CA PHE A 88 -15.18 1.65 -7.18
C PHE A 88 -13.68 1.53 -6.89
N GLU A 89 -12.88 2.57 -7.15
CA GLU A 89 -11.45 2.58 -6.83
C GLU A 89 -11.16 2.64 -5.33
N ALA A 90 -12.12 3.11 -4.53
CA ALA A 90 -12.01 3.16 -3.07
C ALA A 90 -12.32 1.81 -2.39
N VAL A 91 -12.67 0.76 -3.16
CA VAL A 91 -12.96 -0.56 -2.61
C VAL A 91 -11.67 -1.19 -2.08
N LEU A 92 -11.68 -1.57 -0.81
CA LEU A 92 -10.53 -2.18 -0.16
C LEU A 92 -10.14 -3.51 -0.82
N PRO A 93 -8.84 -3.86 -0.84
CA PRO A 93 -8.41 -5.18 -1.29
C PRO A 93 -9.16 -6.28 -0.52
N ARG A 94 -9.66 -7.29 -1.24
CA ARG A 94 -10.43 -8.45 -0.74
C ARG A 94 -11.88 -8.16 -0.34
N GLU A 95 -12.31 -6.90 -0.32
CA GLU A 95 -13.71 -6.56 -0.11
C GLU A 95 -14.52 -6.59 -1.41
N LYS A 96 -15.83 -6.81 -1.27
CA LYS A 96 -16.79 -6.72 -2.38
C LYS A 96 -17.77 -5.60 -2.09
N LEU A 97 -18.10 -4.80 -3.11
CA LEU A 97 -19.15 -3.80 -3.00
C LEU A 97 -20.48 -4.47 -2.64
N ARG A 98 -21.16 -3.88 -1.65
CA ARG A 98 -22.49 -4.25 -1.20
C ARG A 98 -23.31 -2.98 -1.03
N VAL A 99 -24.61 -3.11 -1.25
CA VAL A 99 -25.57 -2.07 -0.89
C VAL A 99 -26.15 -2.48 0.44
N GLU A 100 -26.03 -1.61 1.44
CA GLU A 100 -26.49 -1.85 2.79
C GLU A 100 -27.54 -0.78 3.15
N HIS A 101 -28.53 -1.19 3.95
CA HIS A 101 -29.47 -0.24 4.52
C HIS A 101 -28.77 0.56 5.62
N SER A 102 -28.96 1.88 5.64
CA SER A 102 -28.34 2.73 6.65
C SER A 102 -28.93 2.41 8.04
N GLN A 103 -28.09 1.86 8.93
CA GLN A 103 -28.39 1.58 10.34
C GLN A 103 -29.61 0.66 10.52
N GLU A 104 -29.41 -0.62 10.23
CA GLU A 104 -30.37 -1.66 10.50
C GLU A 104 -30.18 -2.17 11.95
N TYR A 105 -31.24 -2.08 12.75
CA TYR A 105 -31.24 -2.57 14.15
C TYR A 105 -31.97 -3.92 14.28
N LYS A 106 -32.49 -4.45 13.17
CA LYS A 106 -33.31 -5.67 13.08
C LYS A 106 -33.12 -6.33 11.72
N GLU A 107 -32.84 -7.62 11.72
CA GLU A 107 -32.86 -8.44 10.51
C GLU A 107 -34.01 -9.44 10.62
N ASP A 108 -34.94 -9.40 9.65
CA ASP A 108 -36.06 -10.34 9.59
C ASP A 108 -35.67 -11.50 8.67
N HIS A 109 -35.18 -12.60 9.25
CA HIS A 109 -35.12 -13.89 8.57
C HIS A 109 -36.46 -14.61 8.70
N SER A 110 -36.78 -15.49 7.74
CA SER A 110 -38.13 -16.00 7.47
C SER A 110 -38.94 -16.54 8.67
N GLU A 111 -38.32 -16.84 9.81
CA GLU A 111 -39.00 -17.31 11.02
C GLU A 111 -38.50 -16.70 12.36
N THR A 112 -37.47 -15.84 12.35
CA THR A 112 -36.90 -15.24 13.58
C THR A 112 -36.52 -13.78 13.37
N ARG A 113 -36.87 -12.94 14.34
CA ARG A 113 -36.50 -11.51 14.37
C ARG A 113 -35.26 -11.33 15.23
N ASP A 114 -34.12 -11.11 14.59
CA ASP A 114 -32.86 -10.91 15.31
C ASP A 114 -32.64 -9.42 15.55
N LEU A 115 -32.38 -9.05 16.81
CA LEU A 115 -31.95 -7.69 17.16
C LEU A 115 -30.46 -7.58 16.88
N LEU A 116 -30.08 -6.69 15.97
CA LEU A 116 -28.68 -6.43 15.69
C LEU A 116 -28.12 -5.50 16.77
N GLY A 117 -26.94 -5.86 17.31
CA GLY A 117 -26.15 -4.96 18.14
C GLY A 117 -25.67 -3.75 17.34
N PRO A 118 -25.08 -2.73 18.01
CA PRO A 118 -24.55 -1.56 17.30
C PRO A 118 -23.52 -1.98 16.25
N THR A 119 -23.76 -1.63 14.99
CA THR A 119 -22.83 -1.88 13.89
C THR A 119 -21.56 -1.07 14.13
N ILE A 120 -20.44 -1.75 14.37
CA ILE A 120 -19.13 -1.12 14.43
C ILE A 120 -18.76 -0.75 13.01
N THR A 121 -18.95 0.53 12.66
CA THR A 121 -18.42 1.09 11.42
C THR A 121 -16.89 1.10 11.51
N LEU A 122 -16.21 0.68 10.44
CA LEU A 122 -14.75 0.73 10.36
C LEU A 122 -14.29 2.18 10.56
N SER A 123 -13.69 2.45 11.72
CA SER A 123 -13.26 3.81 12.10
C SER A 123 -12.08 4.32 11.26
N GLN A 124 -11.39 3.43 10.54
CA GLN A 124 -10.22 3.79 9.76
C GLN A 124 -10.16 2.95 8.48
N ALA A 125 -10.93 3.34 7.46
CA ALA A 125 -10.79 2.80 6.11
C ALA A 125 -9.59 3.43 5.35
N ALA A 126 -9.06 4.56 5.83
CA ALA A 126 -7.90 5.22 5.24
C ALA A 126 -6.61 4.65 5.83
N PHE A 127 -5.79 4.04 4.96
CA PHE A 127 -4.46 3.60 5.33
C PHE A 127 -3.55 4.82 5.54
N THR A 128 -3.18 5.06 6.81
CA THR A 128 -2.19 6.06 7.19
C THR A 128 -0.94 5.32 7.64
N PRO A 129 0.17 5.35 6.88
CA PRO A 129 1.36 4.63 7.28
C PRO A 129 1.93 5.23 8.56
N THR A 130 2.20 4.37 9.53
CA THR A 130 2.85 4.72 10.80
C THR A 130 4.17 3.99 10.94
N PRO A 131 5.25 4.46 10.27
CA PRO A 131 6.57 3.89 10.47
C PRO A 131 7.02 4.02 11.92
N VAL A 132 7.80 3.04 12.37
CA VAL A 132 8.53 3.09 13.63
C VAL A 132 9.52 4.24 13.57
N ASP A 133 9.50 5.10 14.60
CA ASP A 133 10.45 6.20 14.71
C ASP A 133 11.81 5.68 15.19
N THR A 134 12.82 5.80 14.33
CA THR A 134 14.21 5.41 14.59
C THR A 134 15.13 6.61 14.82
N SER A 135 14.60 7.84 14.88
CA SER A 135 15.39 9.07 14.92
C SER A 135 16.29 9.18 16.16
N GLN A 136 15.80 8.72 17.32
CA GLN A 136 16.54 8.74 18.59
C GLN A 136 17.33 7.45 18.85
N VAL A 137 17.28 6.47 17.95
CA VAL A 137 17.99 5.20 18.12
C VAL A 137 19.43 5.33 17.64
N VAL A 138 20.35 5.13 18.58
CA VAL A 138 21.80 5.05 18.32
C VAL A 138 22.20 3.58 18.34
N LEU A 139 22.90 3.13 17.29
CA LEU A 139 23.41 1.75 17.24
C LEU A 139 24.60 1.61 18.19
N PRO A 140 24.63 0.56 19.03
CA PRO A 140 25.85 0.15 19.71
C PRO A 140 26.98 -0.21 18.71
N PRO A 141 28.26 0.06 19.03
CA PRO A 141 29.38 -0.18 18.11
C PRO A 141 29.50 -1.61 17.57
N HIS A 142 29.12 -2.61 18.38
CA HIS A 142 29.14 -4.01 17.94
C HIS A 142 28.10 -4.30 16.84
N LEU A 143 26.96 -3.60 16.83
CA LEU A 143 25.96 -3.72 15.77
C LEU A 143 26.36 -2.93 14.52
N GLU A 144 27.13 -1.85 14.66
CA GLU A 144 27.68 -1.14 13.49
C GLU A 144 28.59 -2.05 12.65
N ARG A 145 29.37 -2.91 13.30
CA ARG A 145 30.21 -3.92 12.61
C ARG A 145 29.36 -4.96 11.88
N ILE A 146 28.21 -5.34 12.43
CA ILE A 146 27.29 -6.31 11.80
C ILE A 146 26.52 -5.69 10.63
N ARG A 147 26.26 -4.38 10.64
CA ARG A 147 25.53 -3.68 9.57
C ARG A 147 26.04 -4.03 8.17
N GLU A 148 27.36 -3.97 7.98
CA GLU A 148 27.95 -4.24 6.66
C GLU A 148 27.81 -5.72 6.27
N LYS A 149 27.99 -6.65 7.22
CA LYS A 149 27.80 -8.08 6.98
C LYS A 149 26.34 -8.46 6.70
N LEU A 150 25.40 -7.76 7.34
CA LEU A 150 23.98 -7.89 7.03
C LEU A 150 23.68 -7.42 5.61
N ALA A 151 24.19 -6.25 5.21
CA ALA A 151 24.01 -5.71 3.86
C ALA A 151 24.62 -6.63 2.80
N GLU A 152 25.82 -7.13 3.04
CA GLU A 152 26.52 -8.08 2.16
C GLU A 152 25.70 -9.37 2.00
N ASN A 153 25.26 -10.00 3.09
CA ASN A 153 24.48 -11.25 3.00
C ASN A 153 23.11 -11.06 2.34
N ILE A 154 22.43 -9.93 2.57
CA ILE A 154 21.18 -9.59 1.87
C ILE A 154 21.44 -9.45 0.37
N HIS A 155 22.56 -8.81 -0.01
CA HIS A 155 22.96 -8.69 -1.41
C HIS A 155 23.28 -10.05 -2.03
N GLU A 156 24.00 -10.93 -1.34
CA GLU A 156 24.28 -12.30 -1.79
C GLU A 156 22.98 -13.09 -2.07
N LEU A 157 21.99 -13.00 -1.17
CA LEU A 157 20.66 -13.62 -1.37
C LEU A 157 19.91 -12.99 -2.54
N TRP A 158 19.97 -11.67 -2.70
CA TRP A 158 19.34 -10.96 -3.81
C TRP A 158 19.94 -11.38 -5.17
N VAL A 159 21.27 -11.46 -5.27
CA VAL A 159 21.97 -11.92 -6.48
C VAL A 159 21.57 -13.36 -6.80
N MET A 160 21.60 -14.26 -5.80
CA MET A 160 21.19 -15.66 -5.97
C MET A 160 19.77 -15.77 -6.55
N ASN A 161 18.79 -15.08 -5.93
CA ASN A 161 17.41 -15.08 -6.40
C ASN A 161 17.26 -14.48 -7.81
N LYS A 162 18.08 -13.49 -8.17
CA LYS A 162 18.07 -12.93 -9.52
C LYS A 162 18.58 -13.93 -10.56
N ILE A 163 19.63 -14.69 -10.23
CA ILE A 163 20.13 -15.75 -11.10
C ILE A 163 19.09 -16.86 -11.27
N ASP A 164 18.37 -17.25 -10.21
CA ASP A 164 17.27 -18.21 -10.29
C ASP A 164 16.17 -17.77 -11.26
N LEU A 165 15.92 -16.46 -11.32
CA LEU A 165 14.98 -15.84 -12.26
C LEU A 165 15.57 -15.63 -13.67
N GLY A 166 16.78 -16.11 -13.93
CA GLY A 166 17.47 -16.02 -15.20
C GLY A 166 18.07 -14.65 -15.52
N TRP A 167 18.33 -13.82 -14.50
CA TRP A 167 19.02 -12.55 -14.70
C TRP A 167 20.54 -12.75 -14.82
N THR A 168 21.16 -11.95 -15.67
CA THR A 168 22.59 -11.95 -15.93
C THR A 168 23.19 -10.56 -15.75
N TYR A 169 24.49 -10.49 -15.54
CA TYR A 169 25.18 -9.21 -15.46
C TYR A 169 25.10 -8.45 -16.79
N GLY A 170 24.88 -7.14 -16.73
CA GLY A 170 25.02 -6.23 -17.86
C GLY A 170 25.20 -4.80 -17.38
N ALA A 171 26.02 -4.01 -18.10
CA ALA A 171 26.38 -2.64 -17.67
C ALA A 171 25.18 -1.69 -17.55
N VAL A 172 24.09 -1.97 -18.28
CA VAL A 172 22.84 -1.22 -18.24
C VAL A 172 21.71 -2.20 -17.96
N ARG A 173 20.72 -1.76 -17.17
CA ARG A 173 19.54 -2.57 -16.87
C ARG A 173 18.69 -2.73 -18.14
N ASP A 174 18.39 -3.98 -18.49
CA ASP A 174 17.51 -4.34 -19.61
C ASP A 174 16.60 -5.49 -19.17
N ASP A 175 15.32 -5.18 -18.92
CA ASP A 175 14.36 -6.15 -18.39
C ASP A 175 13.97 -7.21 -19.46
N ASN A 176 14.05 -6.87 -20.76
CA ASN A 176 13.76 -7.82 -21.85
C ASN A 176 14.87 -8.87 -21.98
N LYS A 177 16.14 -8.44 -21.84
CA LYS A 177 17.30 -9.34 -21.84
C LYS A 177 17.63 -9.92 -20.46
N ARG A 178 16.89 -9.52 -19.42
CA ARG A 178 17.13 -9.84 -18.01
C ARG A 178 18.57 -9.52 -17.59
N GLN A 179 19.00 -8.29 -17.87
CA GLN A 179 20.32 -7.80 -17.49
C GLN A 179 20.24 -6.80 -16.35
N HIS A 180 21.12 -6.92 -15.36
CA HIS A 180 21.16 -5.99 -14.22
C HIS A 180 22.60 -5.62 -13.83
N PRO A 181 22.92 -4.32 -13.67
CA PRO A 181 24.29 -3.86 -13.39
C PRO A 181 24.79 -4.21 -11.98
N CYS A 182 23.87 -4.35 -11.02
CA CYS A 182 24.21 -4.70 -9.64
C CYS A 182 24.51 -6.19 -9.41
N LEU A 183 24.54 -7.04 -10.45
CA LEU A 183 24.94 -8.45 -10.31
C LEU A 183 26.47 -8.57 -10.26
N VAL A 184 27.05 -7.99 -9.22
CA VAL A 184 28.48 -7.92 -8.90
C VAL A 184 28.66 -8.13 -7.40
N GLU A 185 29.88 -8.39 -6.95
CA GLU A 185 30.22 -8.44 -5.52
C GLU A 185 29.78 -7.16 -4.81
N PHE A 186 29.39 -7.28 -3.54
CA PHE A 186 28.93 -6.14 -2.73
C PHE A 186 29.95 -4.98 -2.70
N SER A 187 31.25 -5.30 -2.67
CA SER A 187 32.35 -4.33 -2.69
C SER A 187 32.48 -3.56 -4.01
N LYS A 188 31.96 -4.12 -5.12
CA LYS A 188 32.01 -3.59 -6.48
C LYS A 188 30.70 -2.91 -6.91
N LEU A 189 29.71 -2.81 -6.02
CA LEU A 189 28.49 -2.07 -6.28
C LEU A 189 28.79 -0.59 -6.54
N PRO A 190 27.99 0.08 -7.39
CA PRO A 190 27.98 1.54 -7.45
C PRO A 190 27.77 2.13 -6.06
N GLU A 191 28.47 3.23 -5.73
CA GLU A 191 28.45 3.82 -4.38
C GLU A 191 27.02 4.13 -3.90
N GLN A 192 26.17 4.62 -4.80
CA GLN A 192 24.76 4.88 -4.49
C GLN A 192 24.00 3.61 -4.06
N GLU A 193 24.20 2.49 -4.77
CA GLU A 193 23.55 1.21 -4.47
C GLU A 193 24.13 0.58 -3.20
N ARG A 194 25.44 0.67 -3.00
CA ARG A 194 26.09 0.20 -1.77
C ARG A 194 25.60 0.99 -0.56
N SER A 195 25.59 2.32 -0.65
CA SER A 195 25.08 3.20 0.40
C SER A 195 23.61 2.94 0.71
N TYR A 196 22.78 2.67 -0.30
CA TYR A 196 21.38 2.29 -0.12
C TYR A 196 21.25 0.99 0.68
N ASN A 197 21.99 -0.06 0.31
CA ASN A 197 21.96 -1.34 1.04
C ASN A 197 22.43 -1.18 2.49
N LEU A 198 23.51 -0.42 2.73
CA LEU A 198 23.98 -0.11 4.08
C LEU A 198 22.94 0.65 4.91
N GLN A 199 22.24 1.62 4.30
CA GLN A 199 21.16 2.36 4.96
C GLN A 199 19.98 1.46 5.30
N MET A 200 19.57 0.57 4.39
CA MET A 200 18.49 -0.39 4.64
C MET A 200 18.82 -1.34 5.80
N SER A 201 20.07 -1.84 5.85
CA SER A 201 20.53 -2.65 6.99
C SER A 201 20.61 -1.85 8.29
N LEU A 202 21.03 -0.59 8.23
CA LEU A 202 21.03 0.32 9.39
C LEU A 202 19.62 0.51 9.96
N GLU A 203 18.65 0.85 9.10
CA GLU A 203 17.27 1.06 9.53
C GLU A 203 16.63 -0.22 10.05
N THR A 204 16.96 -1.37 9.47
CA THR A 204 16.51 -2.68 10.00
C THR A 204 16.98 -2.90 11.44
N LEU A 205 18.26 -2.64 11.71
CA LEU A 205 18.83 -2.77 13.07
C LEU A 205 18.24 -1.73 14.03
N LYS A 206 18.08 -0.47 13.60
CA LYS A 206 17.43 0.56 14.44
C LYS A 206 15.99 0.20 14.77
N THR A 207 15.26 -0.32 13.79
CA THR A 207 13.86 -0.72 13.97
C THR A 207 13.74 -1.85 15.00
N LEU A 208 14.64 -2.84 14.95
CA LEU A 208 14.69 -3.90 15.97
C LEU A 208 14.85 -3.31 17.38
N LEU A 209 15.80 -2.40 17.58
CA LEU A 209 16.02 -1.74 18.88
C LEU A 209 14.81 -0.89 19.32
N ALA A 210 14.22 -0.13 18.39
CA ALA A 210 13.03 0.70 18.65
C ALA A 210 11.82 -0.12 19.07
N LEU A 211 11.71 -1.35 18.56
CA LEU A 211 10.65 -2.31 18.91
C LEU A 211 10.96 -3.08 20.20
N GLY A 212 12.02 -2.71 20.92
CA GLY A 212 12.37 -3.27 22.22
C GLY A 212 13.14 -4.59 22.15
N CYS A 213 13.68 -4.96 20.98
CA CYS A 213 14.50 -6.17 20.87
C CYS A 213 15.87 -5.97 21.49
N HIS A 214 16.30 -6.95 22.27
CA HIS A 214 17.68 -7.06 22.72
C HIS A 214 18.49 -7.84 21.68
N VAL A 215 19.24 -7.13 20.87
CA VAL A 215 20.16 -7.72 19.88
C VAL A 215 21.56 -7.72 20.46
N GLY A 216 22.16 -8.90 20.61
CA GLY A 216 23.50 -9.07 21.16
C GLY A 216 24.23 -10.26 20.54
N LEU A 217 25.54 -10.30 20.76
CA LEU A 217 26.38 -11.44 20.36
C LEU A 217 26.23 -12.55 21.40
N ALA A 218 25.69 -13.70 21.00
CA ALA A 218 25.53 -14.86 21.89
C ALA A 218 26.79 -15.75 21.94
N ASP A 219 27.56 -15.81 20.86
CA ASP A 219 28.81 -16.57 20.74
C ASP A 219 29.78 -15.75 19.87
N GLU A 220 30.89 -15.28 20.46
CA GLU A 220 31.91 -14.49 19.75
C GLU A 220 32.61 -15.29 18.64
N HIS A 221 32.61 -16.62 18.73
CA HIS A 221 33.19 -17.52 17.72
C HIS A 221 32.15 -17.99 16.69
N ALA A 222 30.90 -17.54 16.78
CA ALA A 222 29.86 -17.92 15.81
C ALA A 222 30.25 -17.55 14.39
N VAL A 223 30.91 -16.40 14.19
CA VAL A 223 31.36 -15.91 12.87
C VAL A 223 32.29 -16.90 12.17
N GLU A 224 33.15 -17.60 12.93
CA GLU A 224 34.07 -18.61 12.39
C GLU A 224 33.35 -19.92 12.01
N LYS A 225 32.20 -20.18 12.65
CA LYS A 225 31.36 -21.34 12.38
C LYS A 225 30.38 -21.11 11.23
N VAL A 226 30.14 -19.86 10.83
CA VAL A 226 29.26 -19.53 9.70
C VAL A 226 29.85 -20.13 8.43
N LYS A 227 29.07 -21.01 7.79
CA LYS A 227 29.37 -21.55 6.47
C LYS A 227 28.51 -20.85 5.44
N ASN A 228 29.00 -20.80 4.20
CA ASN A 228 28.22 -20.34 3.07
C ASN A 228 27.55 -21.51 2.35
N LEU A 229 26.42 -21.24 1.71
CA LEU A 229 25.73 -22.19 0.84
C LEU A 229 26.63 -22.60 -0.33
N LYS A 230 26.73 -23.91 -0.56
CA LYS A 230 27.49 -24.46 -1.68
C LYS A 230 26.63 -24.47 -2.94
N LEU A 231 26.69 -23.37 -3.70
CA LEU A 231 25.99 -23.26 -4.98
C LEU A 231 26.76 -23.96 -6.12
N SER A 232 26.00 -24.55 -7.06
CA SER A 232 26.52 -25.16 -8.30
C SER A 232 27.16 -24.11 -9.22
N ALA A 233 27.95 -24.58 -10.21
CA ALA A 233 28.59 -23.71 -11.20
C ALA A 233 27.60 -22.90 -12.05
N THR A 234 26.33 -23.29 -12.09
CA THR A 234 25.26 -22.55 -12.79
C THR A 234 24.98 -21.17 -12.18
N TYR A 235 25.39 -20.92 -10.94
CA TYR A 235 25.26 -19.63 -10.28
C TYR A 235 26.46 -18.70 -10.52
N GLU A 236 27.46 -19.15 -11.26
CA GLU A 236 28.61 -18.33 -11.59
C GLU A 236 28.27 -17.42 -12.77
N LEU A 237 28.39 -16.12 -12.56
CA LEU A 237 28.19 -15.10 -13.59
C LEU A 237 29.39 -15.06 -14.54
N SER A 238 29.21 -14.43 -15.70
CA SER A 238 30.29 -14.27 -16.70
C SER A 238 31.52 -13.50 -16.19
N SER A 239 31.38 -12.76 -15.07
CA SER A 239 32.48 -12.08 -14.38
C SER A 239 33.30 -12.99 -13.47
N GLY A 240 32.92 -14.26 -13.30
CA GLY A 240 33.48 -15.20 -12.32
C GLY A 240 32.92 -15.00 -10.90
N TYR A 241 32.04 -14.02 -10.70
CA TYR A 241 31.35 -13.84 -9.43
C TYR A 241 30.28 -14.91 -9.25
N LYS A 242 30.36 -15.65 -8.15
CA LYS A 242 29.33 -16.60 -7.71
C LYS A 242 28.86 -16.18 -6.32
N PRO A 243 27.55 -15.93 -6.11
CA PRO A 243 27.08 -15.56 -4.80
C PRO A 243 27.28 -16.71 -3.80
N ALA A 244 27.51 -16.37 -2.54
CA ALA A 244 27.77 -17.30 -1.46
C ALA A 244 27.06 -16.85 -0.17
N PRO A 245 25.72 -16.78 -0.15
CA PRO A 245 24.97 -16.41 1.05
C PRO A 245 25.21 -17.39 2.20
N MET A 246 25.04 -16.91 3.43
CA MET A 246 25.23 -17.72 4.64
C MET A 246 24.23 -18.89 4.69
N ASP A 247 24.72 -20.07 5.08
CA ASP A 247 23.89 -21.26 5.31
C ASP A 247 23.25 -21.21 6.70
N LEU A 248 21.98 -20.82 6.73
CA LEU A 248 21.18 -20.68 7.95
C LEU A 248 20.19 -21.84 8.15
N GLY A 249 20.28 -22.93 7.37
CA GLY A 249 19.26 -24.00 7.39
C GLY A 249 19.14 -24.74 8.74
N HIS A 250 20.16 -24.66 9.58
CA HIS A 250 20.17 -25.23 10.93
C HIS A 250 19.61 -24.28 12.00
N ILE A 251 19.42 -23.00 11.68
CA ILE A 251 18.88 -21.99 12.60
C ILE A 251 17.36 -21.99 12.49
N LYS A 252 16.69 -22.14 13.63
CA LYS A 252 15.25 -22.01 13.74
C LYS A 252 14.91 -20.78 14.57
N LEU A 253 14.00 -19.96 14.06
CA LEU A 253 13.50 -18.82 14.80
C LEU A 253 12.52 -19.28 15.89
N ALA A 254 12.59 -18.62 17.05
CA ALA A 254 11.55 -18.73 18.06
C ALA A 254 10.26 -18.03 17.61
N SER A 255 9.12 -18.41 18.18
CA SER A 255 7.83 -17.78 17.85
C SER A 255 7.82 -16.26 18.05
N THR A 256 8.55 -15.76 19.04
CA THR A 256 8.74 -14.33 19.29
C THR A 256 9.55 -13.64 18.20
N GLN A 257 10.54 -14.35 17.61
CA GLN A 257 11.34 -13.84 16.50
C GLN A 257 10.53 -13.84 15.19
N GLU A 258 9.70 -14.85 14.95
CA GLU A 258 8.78 -14.88 13.79
C GLU A 258 7.79 -13.71 13.85
N ALA A 259 7.18 -13.46 15.02
CA ALA A 259 6.33 -12.26 15.20
C ALA A 259 7.09 -10.95 14.96
N MET A 260 8.39 -10.93 15.24
CA MET A 260 9.26 -9.79 14.97
C MET A 260 9.50 -9.61 13.46
N VAL A 261 9.58 -10.68 12.69
CA VAL A 261 9.66 -10.61 11.22
C VAL A 261 8.43 -9.92 10.65
N ASP A 262 7.23 -10.27 11.12
CA ASP A 262 5.99 -9.62 10.68
C ASP A 262 5.99 -8.12 10.97
N LYS A 263 6.47 -7.73 12.16
CA LYS A 263 6.56 -6.31 12.55
C LYS A 263 7.61 -5.54 11.75
N LEU A 264 8.73 -6.16 11.40
CA LEU A 264 9.70 -5.56 10.48
C LEU A 264 9.13 -5.39 9.08
N ALA A 265 8.40 -6.38 8.57
CA ALA A 265 7.74 -6.32 7.27
C ALA A 265 6.66 -5.23 7.23
N GLU A 266 5.84 -5.14 8.27
CA GLU A 266 4.84 -4.08 8.46
C GLU A 266 5.51 -2.69 8.47
N ASN A 267 6.61 -2.54 9.21
CA ASN A 267 7.35 -1.28 9.25
C ASN A 267 7.95 -0.92 7.88
N ALA A 268 8.56 -1.89 7.18
CA ALA A 268 9.11 -1.66 5.85
C ALA A 268 8.03 -1.20 4.85
N HIS A 269 6.83 -1.79 4.93
CA HIS A 269 5.68 -1.35 4.15
C HIS A 269 5.26 0.08 4.52
N ASN A 270 5.17 0.40 5.81
CA ASN A 270 4.82 1.74 6.28
C ASN A 270 5.83 2.80 5.80
N VAL A 271 7.14 2.52 5.89
CA VAL A 271 8.19 3.43 5.40
C VAL A 271 8.04 3.67 3.91
N TRP A 272 7.93 2.59 3.13
CA TRP A 272 7.72 2.68 1.68
C TRP A 272 6.47 3.49 1.33
N ALA A 273 5.35 3.22 1.99
CA ALA A 273 4.09 3.89 1.69
C ALA A 273 4.12 5.36 2.08
N ARG A 274 4.69 5.71 3.25
CA ARG A 274 4.88 7.11 3.66
C ARG A 274 5.67 7.89 2.61
N ASP A 275 6.77 7.32 2.13
CA ASP A 275 7.66 8.00 1.18
C ASP A 275 6.99 8.16 -0.20
N ARG A 276 6.21 7.17 -0.64
CA ARG A 276 5.40 7.26 -1.87
C ARG A 276 4.30 8.29 -1.77
N ILE A 277 3.55 8.31 -0.66
CA ILE A 277 2.50 9.30 -0.41
C ILE A 277 3.10 10.72 -0.39
N ARG A 278 4.27 10.93 0.24
CA ARG A 278 4.98 12.21 0.22
C ARG A 278 5.41 12.65 -1.18
N GLN A 279 5.65 11.72 -2.10
CA GLN A 279 5.93 12.00 -3.52
C GLN A 279 4.64 12.28 -4.33
N GLY A 280 3.47 12.28 -3.68
CA GLY A 280 2.17 12.51 -4.32
C GLY A 280 1.56 11.26 -4.93
N TRP A 281 2.04 10.06 -4.60
CA TRP A 281 1.43 8.82 -5.06
C TRP A 281 0.16 8.57 -4.25
N THR A 282 -0.97 8.43 -4.93
CA THR A 282 -2.24 7.99 -4.34
C THR A 282 -2.51 6.55 -4.73
N TYR A 283 -3.30 5.84 -3.92
CA TYR A 283 -3.76 4.51 -4.27
C TYR A 283 -4.72 4.59 -5.47
N GLY A 284 -4.46 3.79 -6.49
CA GLY A 284 -5.37 3.56 -7.62
C GLY A 284 -5.36 2.07 -7.96
N ILE A 285 -6.55 1.50 -8.25
CA ILE A 285 -6.68 0.08 -8.60
C ILE A 285 -5.99 -0.26 -9.94
N GLN A 286 -5.69 0.78 -10.73
CA GLN A 286 -4.89 0.69 -11.95
C GLN A 286 -3.71 1.66 -11.87
N GLN A 287 -2.53 1.24 -12.34
CA GLN A 287 -1.39 2.14 -12.58
C GLN A 287 -1.75 3.11 -13.71
N VAL A 288 -2.52 4.15 -13.40
CA VAL A 288 -2.71 5.26 -14.32
C VAL A 288 -1.59 6.25 -14.05
N CYS A 289 -0.45 6.03 -14.69
CA CYS A 289 0.57 7.07 -14.80
C CYS A 289 -0.05 8.23 -15.58
N HIS A 290 -0.60 9.21 -14.87
CA HIS A 290 -0.80 10.52 -15.47
C HIS A 290 0.55 11.24 -15.44
N PRO A 291 1.19 11.51 -16.59
CA PRO A 291 2.24 12.51 -16.60
C PRO A 291 1.62 13.83 -16.16
N LYS A 292 2.26 14.49 -15.18
CA LYS A 292 2.03 15.92 -14.94
C LYS A 292 2.49 16.72 -16.16
#